data_AF-A0A518DM14-F1
#
_entry.id   AF-A0A518DM14-F1
#
_cell.length_a   1.000
_cell.length_b   1.000
_cell.length_c   1.000
_cell.angle_alpha   90.00
_cell.angle_beta   90.00
_cell.angle_gamma   90.00
#
_symmetry.space_group_name_H-M   'P 1'
#
loop_
_entity.id
_entity.type
_entity.pdbx_description
1 polymer ?
#
loop_
_entity_poly.entity_id
_entity_poly.type
_entity_poly.pdbx_seq_one_letter_code
_entity_poly.pdbx_strand_id
1 'polypeptide(L)'
;MLPCRRLLLLFVALSACFLIGCGGKQSEHPHRNGGDEDKSEARPSDVEPAEEIQKPWIDGGAAAGWQGLDDFGRLVFRKNSKLVKYEFPAFEVTRNASDLLATAPPPGKPFGLDLSKAKLSDSDLDLLLRFPHLKSLRLPASMGDEAIATVARLEELEHLDLSGTSVTSLGLGKLGQLQELKSLMLADTGTTDDGVAALGSPAALRLLDLARTMVSDQGVKTLASIDTLGSLDLSGCAVTDEGVKAIQDLHDLEILNLSRTSVADDGIVALSSLKRLQWLKVYRTSVTTSGVERLAGKLSNHCRIDH
;
A
#
# COMPACT_ATOMS: atom_id res chain seq x y z
N MET A 1 43.49 17.79 60.25
CA MET A 1 43.02 19.18 60.41
C MET A 1 41.51 19.21 60.22
N LEU A 2 40.80 20.17 60.81
CA LEU A 2 39.36 20.45 60.66
C LEU A 2 39.19 21.94 60.31
N PRO A 3 38.01 22.44 59.88
CA PRO A 3 36.86 21.80 59.21
C PRO A 3 36.29 22.60 58.01
N CYS A 4 35.30 22.05 57.30
CA CYS A 4 33.97 22.68 57.06
C CYS A 4 33.04 21.66 56.39
N ARG A 5 31.97 21.16 57.04
CA ARG A 5 30.66 21.78 57.38
C ARG A 5 29.72 21.86 56.15
N ARG A 6 28.68 21.00 56.07
CA ARG A 6 27.29 21.13 56.63
C ARG A 6 26.37 21.93 55.66
N LEU A 7 25.05 21.77 55.52
CA LEU A 7 23.91 21.10 56.23
C LEU A 7 22.73 20.96 55.19
N LEU A 8 21.57 20.28 55.33
CA LEU A 8 20.87 19.50 56.36
C LEU A 8 19.86 18.45 55.73
N LEU A 9 18.90 18.00 56.55
CA LEU A 9 17.69 17.14 56.42
C LEU A 9 16.62 17.52 55.36
N LEU A 10 15.64 16.70 54.91
CA LEU A 10 15.14 15.34 55.23
C LEU A 10 14.26 15.16 56.51
N PHE A 11 12.92 15.08 56.43
CA PHE A 11 12.07 14.13 57.21
C PHE A 11 10.55 14.20 56.86
N VAL A 12 9.77 13.32 57.50
CA VAL A 12 8.36 12.95 57.24
C VAL A 12 7.57 12.98 58.56
N ALA A 13 6.25 13.25 58.53
CA ALA A 13 5.18 12.47 59.24
C ALA A 13 3.99 13.26 59.88
N LEU A 14 2.84 12.55 59.89
CA LEU A 14 1.76 12.50 60.91
C LEU A 14 0.70 13.63 61.09
N SER A 15 -0.53 13.24 60.74
CA SER A 15 -1.79 13.29 61.53
C SER A 15 -2.31 14.56 62.23
N ALA A 16 -3.55 14.92 61.88
CA ALA A 16 -4.68 15.02 62.82
C ALA A 16 -6.05 14.95 62.09
N CYS A 17 -7.08 14.41 62.76
CA CYS A 17 -8.48 14.46 62.32
C CYS A 17 -9.27 15.37 63.27
N PHE A 18 -10.36 16.01 62.80
CA PHE A 18 -11.62 16.03 63.56
C PHE A 18 -12.86 16.29 62.68
N LEU A 19 -14.04 16.02 63.24
CA LEU A 19 -15.32 15.75 62.59
C LEU A 19 -16.26 16.97 62.44
N ILE A 20 -17.45 16.69 61.86
CA ILE A 20 -18.74 17.42 61.85
C ILE A 20 -19.06 18.07 60.47
N GLY A 21 -20.23 17.83 59.84
CA GLY A 21 -21.39 17.03 60.27
C GLY A 21 -22.39 16.74 59.13
N CYS A 22 -23.38 15.89 59.42
CA CYS A 22 -24.24 15.20 58.43
C CYS A 22 -25.28 16.07 57.69
N GLY A 23 -25.63 15.64 56.46
CA GLY A 23 -26.85 16.02 55.74
C GLY A 23 -26.92 15.32 54.38
N GLY A 24 -28.08 14.81 53.95
CA GLY A 24 -28.19 14.18 52.63
C GLY A 24 -29.58 13.62 52.28
N LYS A 25 -29.82 13.40 50.98
CA LYS A 25 -30.79 12.47 50.38
C LYS A 25 -30.75 12.54 48.84
N GLN A 26 -30.77 11.36 48.23
CA GLN A 26 -31.48 10.94 47.00
C GLN A 26 -31.73 11.93 45.84
N SER A 27 -31.19 11.53 44.67
CA SER A 27 -31.81 11.53 43.33
C SER A 27 -32.47 12.79 42.75
N GLU A 28 -31.86 13.31 41.68
CA GLU A 28 -32.59 13.91 40.55
C GLU A 28 -31.79 13.72 39.25
N HIS A 29 -32.48 13.37 38.14
CA HIS A 29 -31.90 13.33 36.80
C HIS A 29 -32.17 14.66 36.08
N PRO A 30 -31.17 15.23 35.38
CA PRO A 30 -31.43 16.10 34.24
C PRO A 30 -31.06 15.39 32.93
N HIS A 31 -32.05 15.21 32.04
CA HIS A 31 -31.73 15.03 30.62
C HIS A 31 -31.02 16.29 30.10
N ARG A 32 -29.92 16.11 29.37
CA ARG A 32 -29.43 17.11 28.42
C ARG A 32 -29.11 16.44 27.08
N ASN A 33 -29.95 16.74 26.09
CA ASN A 33 -29.49 16.70 24.71
C ASN A 33 -28.46 17.81 24.52
N GLY A 34 -27.35 17.46 23.90
CA GLY A 34 -26.30 18.37 23.46
C GLY A 34 -25.46 17.58 22.47
N GLY A 35 -25.74 17.78 21.18
CA GLY A 35 -24.96 17.14 20.12
C GLY A 35 -23.67 17.92 19.93
N ASP A 36 -22.60 17.48 20.59
CA ASP A 36 -21.26 17.83 20.15
C ASP A 36 -21.00 17.09 18.83
N GLU A 37 -21.18 17.82 17.72
CA GLU A 37 -20.78 17.33 16.40
C GLU A 37 -19.28 17.07 16.41
N ASP A 38 -18.88 15.80 16.26
CA ASP A 38 -17.49 15.42 16.09
C ASP A 38 -16.96 16.00 14.78
N LYS A 39 -16.35 17.19 14.89
CA LYS A 39 -15.64 17.87 13.81
C LYS A 39 -14.34 17.15 13.54
N SER A 40 -14.47 15.97 12.94
CA SER A 40 -13.39 15.24 12.29
C SER A 40 -12.63 16.19 11.37
N GLU A 41 -11.44 16.60 11.81
CA GLU A 41 -10.54 17.40 10.99
C GLU A 41 -10.20 16.57 9.74
N ALA A 42 -10.56 17.09 8.58
CA ALA A 42 -10.35 16.42 7.30
C ALA A 42 -8.87 16.03 7.18
N ARG A 43 -8.59 14.76 6.88
CA ARG A 43 -7.19 14.29 6.82
C ARG A 43 -6.47 15.04 5.69
N PRO A 44 -5.13 15.18 5.72
CA PRO A 44 -4.41 15.94 4.69
C PRO A 44 -4.68 15.48 3.24
N SER A 45 -5.09 14.22 3.04
CA SER A 45 -5.57 13.64 1.78
C SER A 45 -6.96 14.12 1.34
N ASP A 46 -7.84 14.49 2.26
CA ASP A 46 -9.25 14.82 1.99
C ASP A 46 -9.45 16.20 1.33
N VAL A 47 -8.40 17.04 1.26
CA VAL A 47 -8.46 18.41 0.73
C VAL A 47 -7.83 18.47 -0.65
N GLU A 48 -8.68 18.52 -1.68
CA GLU A 48 -8.28 18.70 -3.08
C GLU A 48 -7.30 19.87 -3.30
N PRO A 49 -6.49 19.86 -4.38
CA PRO A 49 -5.68 21.00 -4.76
C PRO A 49 -6.56 22.24 -4.97
N ALA A 50 -6.02 23.42 -4.67
CA ALA A 50 -6.71 24.68 -4.92
C ALA A 50 -7.16 24.80 -6.39
N GLU A 51 -8.27 25.48 -6.66
CA GLU A 51 -8.83 25.61 -8.01
C GLU A 51 -7.80 26.19 -9.00
N GLU A 52 -6.96 27.12 -8.56
CA GLU A 52 -5.84 27.69 -9.31
C GLU A 52 -4.79 26.65 -9.76
N ILE A 53 -4.63 25.56 -8.99
CA ILE A 53 -3.78 24.42 -9.33
C ILE A 53 -4.54 23.46 -10.24
N GLN A 54 -5.80 23.14 -9.95
CA GLN A 54 -6.57 22.19 -10.77
C GLN A 54 -6.84 22.72 -12.19
N LYS A 55 -7.17 24.01 -12.31
CA LYS A 55 -7.70 24.59 -13.55
C LYS A 55 -6.76 24.45 -14.75
N PRO A 56 -5.44 24.73 -14.67
CA PRO A 56 -4.53 24.52 -15.80
C PRO A 56 -4.43 23.06 -16.24
N TRP A 57 -4.56 22.09 -15.33
CA TRP A 57 -4.59 20.66 -15.70
C TRP A 57 -5.87 20.31 -16.45
N ILE A 58 -7.02 20.83 -16.01
CA ILE A 58 -8.34 20.60 -16.63
C ILE A 58 -8.44 21.32 -17.99
N ASP A 59 -8.03 22.58 -18.07
CA ASP A 59 -7.98 23.36 -19.32
C ASP A 59 -7.04 22.72 -20.35
N GLY A 60 -5.95 22.11 -19.88
CA GLY A 60 -5.01 21.31 -20.68
C GLY A 60 -5.51 19.91 -21.06
N GLY A 61 -6.72 19.51 -20.63
CA GLY A 61 -7.38 18.28 -21.06
C GLY A 61 -7.17 17.04 -20.17
N ALA A 62 -6.61 17.19 -18.97
CA ALA A 62 -6.67 16.15 -17.95
C ALA A 62 -8.05 16.15 -17.26
N ALA A 63 -8.39 15.03 -16.61
CA ALA A 63 -9.52 14.97 -15.70
C ALA A 63 -9.03 14.95 -14.25
N ALA A 64 -9.52 15.88 -13.43
CA ALA A 64 -9.37 15.81 -11.98
C ALA A 64 -10.24 14.68 -11.38
N GLY A 65 -9.81 14.16 -10.24
CA GLY A 65 -10.48 13.08 -9.52
C GLY A 65 -9.58 12.52 -8.41
N TRP A 66 -9.75 11.24 -8.12
CA TRP A 66 -9.14 10.53 -6.99
C TRP A 66 -8.42 9.28 -7.48
N GLN A 67 -7.23 9.02 -6.95
CA GLN A 67 -6.42 7.82 -7.20
C GLN A 67 -6.10 7.10 -5.89
N GLY A 68 -6.08 5.78 -5.93
CA GLY A 68 -5.93 4.91 -4.76
C GLY A 68 -6.30 3.47 -5.10
N LEU A 69 -6.44 2.62 -4.10
CA LEU A 69 -6.71 1.19 -4.31
C LEU A 69 -8.21 0.84 -4.27
N ASP A 70 -8.61 -0.08 -5.16
CA ASP A 70 -9.91 -0.75 -5.09
C ASP A 70 -9.89 -1.99 -4.16
N ASP A 71 -11.05 -2.64 -4.00
CA ASP A 71 -11.24 -3.81 -3.13
C ASP A 71 -10.40 -5.03 -3.53
N PHE A 72 -9.79 -5.01 -4.72
CA PHE A 72 -8.90 -6.06 -5.22
C PHE A 72 -7.42 -5.65 -5.11
N GLY A 73 -7.11 -4.52 -4.48
CA GLY A 73 -5.76 -3.99 -4.32
C GLY A 73 -5.21 -3.29 -5.56
N ARG A 74 -6.01 -3.12 -6.62
CA ARG A 74 -5.55 -2.50 -7.87
C ARG A 74 -5.62 -0.99 -7.75
N LEU A 75 -4.61 -0.30 -8.28
CA LEU A 75 -4.65 1.15 -8.43
C LEU A 75 -5.81 1.52 -9.36
N VAL A 76 -6.55 2.58 -9.09
CA VAL A 76 -7.64 3.06 -9.94
C VAL A 76 -7.77 4.57 -9.84
N PHE A 77 -8.16 5.20 -10.95
CA PHE A 77 -8.59 6.60 -10.98
C PHE A 77 -10.13 6.67 -11.05
N ARG A 78 -10.75 7.57 -10.27
CA ARG A 78 -12.20 7.83 -10.28
C ARG A 78 -12.50 9.32 -10.15
N LYS A 79 -13.40 9.85 -11.00
CA LYS A 79 -13.77 11.27 -10.99
C LYS A 79 -14.68 11.65 -9.81
N ASN A 80 -15.72 10.85 -9.56
CA ASN A 80 -16.84 11.21 -8.67
C ASN A 80 -17.01 10.23 -7.48
N SER A 81 -15.94 9.61 -7.00
CA SER A 81 -16.00 8.60 -5.93
C SER A 81 -14.70 8.59 -5.15
N LYS A 82 -14.80 8.68 -3.82
CA LYS A 82 -13.74 8.22 -2.93
C LYS A 82 -13.50 6.72 -3.10
N LEU A 83 -12.29 6.30 -2.78
CA LEU A 83 -11.77 4.93 -2.85
C LEU A 83 -11.60 4.37 -1.43
N VAL A 84 -11.24 3.09 -1.31
CA VAL A 84 -11.31 2.39 -0.01
C VAL A 84 -10.00 2.45 0.76
N LYS A 85 -8.85 2.53 0.07
CA LYS A 85 -7.52 2.65 0.69
C LYS A 85 -6.59 3.57 -0.12
N TYR A 86 -5.71 4.29 0.58
CA TYR A 86 -4.65 5.13 0.03
C TYR A 86 -5.13 6.17 -1.00
N GLU A 87 -6.02 7.06 -0.56
CA GLU A 87 -6.62 8.09 -1.42
C GLU A 87 -5.71 9.32 -1.59
N PHE A 88 -5.52 9.74 -2.84
CA PHE A 88 -4.89 11.00 -3.22
C PHE A 88 -5.75 11.71 -4.27
N PRO A 89 -5.86 13.05 -4.23
CA PRO A 89 -6.33 13.81 -5.38
C PRO A 89 -5.40 13.56 -6.58
N ALA A 90 -5.95 13.45 -7.79
CA ALA A 90 -5.20 12.99 -8.94
C ALA A 90 -5.69 13.54 -10.28
N PHE A 91 -4.83 13.43 -11.30
CA PHE A 91 -5.15 13.81 -12.68
C PHE A 91 -4.96 12.62 -13.64
N GLU A 92 -6.03 12.28 -14.37
CA GLU A 92 -5.99 11.35 -15.51
C GLU A 92 -5.63 12.12 -16.79
N VAL A 93 -4.48 11.82 -17.39
CA VAL A 93 -3.99 12.50 -18.60
C VAL A 93 -4.15 11.57 -19.81
N THR A 94 -4.91 12.01 -20.82
CA THR A 94 -5.28 11.18 -21.99
C THR A 94 -4.83 11.73 -23.34
N ARG A 95 -4.38 12.98 -23.40
CA ARG A 95 -3.96 13.71 -24.60
C ARG A 95 -2.88 14.72 -24.26
N ASN A 96 -2.07 15.12 -25.24
CA ASN A 96 -1.06 16.18 -25.16
C ASN A 96 -0.18 16.12 -23.89
N ALA A 97 0.18 14.92 -23.46
CA ALA A 97 0.71 14.69 -22.13
C ALA A 97 2.08 15.36 -21.92
N SER A 98 2.95 15.36 -22.92
CA SER A 98 4.24 16.10 -22.89
C SER A 98 4.04 17.60 -22.66
N ASP A 99 3.18 18.25 -23.46
CA ASP A 99 2.89 19.68 -23.33
C ASP A 99 2.29 20.00 -21.95
N LEU A 100 1.40 19.14 -21.45
CA LEU A 100 0.75 19.33 -20.15
C LEU A 100 1.73 19.16 -19.00
N LEU A 101 2.51 18.08 -18.98
CA LEU A 101 3.52 17.81 -17.94
C LEU A 101 4.66 18.85 -17.96
N ALA A 102 4.91 19.51 -19.10
CA ALA A 102 5.85 20.63 -19.20
C ALA A 102 5.28 21.97 -18.70
N THR A 103 4.00 22.26 -18.97
CA THR A 103 3.41 23.59 -18.73
C THR A 103 2.58 23.70 -17.45
N ALA A 104 1.98 22.61 -16.96
CA ALA A 104 1.11 22.64 -15.79
C ALA A 104 1.88 23.02 -14.50
N PRO A 105 1.23 23.70 -13.54
CA PRO A 105 1.81 24.00 -12.25
C PRO A 105 1.91 22.71 -11.40
N PRO A 106 3.06 22.43 -10.77
CA PRO A 106 3.16 21.35 -9.80
C PRO A 106 2.21 21.54 -8.61
N PRO A 107 1.39 20.53 -8.24
CA PRO A 107 0.60 20.58 -7.03
C PRO A 107 1.49 20.66 -5.78
N GLY A 108 1.29 21.70 -4.96
CA GLY A 108 1.99 21.89 -3.68
C GLY A 108 1.51 20.98 -2.54
N LYS A 109 1.04 19.78 -2.87
CA LYS A 109 0.51 18.76 -1.96
C LYS A 109 0.68 17.36 -2.57
N PRO A 110 0.69 16.29 -1.75
CA PRO A 110 0.55 14.90 -2.20
C PRO A 110 -0.56 14.69 -3.24
N PHE A 111 -0.22 14.12 -4.40
CA PHE A 111 -1.17 13.88 -5.49
C PHE A 111 -0.80 12.66 -6.36
N GLY A 112 -1.73 12.25 -7.23
CA GLY A 112 -1.56 11.16 -8.19
C GLY A 112 -1.61 11.57 -9.67
N LEU A 113 -0.96 10.77 -10.52
CA LEU A 113 -1.09 10.81 -11.98
C LEU A 113 -1.47 9.42 -12.53
N ASP A 114 -2.54 9.39 -13.33
CA ASP A 114 -2.85 8.25 -14.21
C ASP A 114 -2.50 8.63 -15.65
N LEU A 115 -1.37 8.10 -16.13
CA LEU A 115 -0.85 8.30 -17.48
C LEU A 115 -1.09 7.07 -18.37
N SER A 116 -1.90 6.08 -17.95
CA SER A 116 -2.11 4.83 -18.71
C SER A 116 -2.63 5.01 -20.12
N LYS A 117 -3.35 6.12 -20.34
CA LYS A 117 -3.96 6.52 -21.61
C LYS A 117 -3.19 7.66 -22.28
N ALA A 118 -2.10 8.12 -21.69
CA ALA A 118 -1.24 9.14 -22.26
C ALA A 118 -0.41 8.55 -23.40
N LYS A 119 -0.15 9.37 -24.43
CA LYS A 119 0.92 9.09 -25.39
C LYS A 119 2.16 9.85 -24.93
N LEU A 120 3.17 9.10 -24.51
CA LEU A 120 4.48 9.58 -24.05
C LEU A 120 5.58 8.71 -24.67
N SER A 121 6.77 9.28 -24.74
CA SER A 121 8.06 8.60 -24.91
C SER A 121 8.82 8.59 -23.58
N ASP A 122 9.80 7.72 -23.41
CA ASP A 122 10.59 7.67 -22.17
C ASP A 122 11.31 9.01 -21.90
N SER A 123 11.69 9.75 -22.96
CA SER A 123 12.23 11.12 -22.86
C SER A 123 11.25 12.17 -22.32
N ASP A 124 9.94 11.95 -22.38
CA ASP A 124 8.95 12.85 -21.77
C ASP A 124 8.87 12.67 -20.25
N LEU A 125 9.32 11.54 -19.70
CA LEU A 125 9.16 11.24 -18.27
C LEU A 125 10.05 12.08 -17.36
N ASP A 126 11.13 12.69 -17.87
CA ASP A 126 11.93 13.65 -17.10
C ASP A 126 11.12 14.91 -16.73
N LEU A 127 9.98 15.17 -17.39
CA LEU A 127 9.00 16.17 -16.95
C LEU A 127 8.34 15.82 -15.60
N LEU A 128 8.28 14.54 -15.22
CA LEU A 128 7.72 14.11 -13.93
C LEU A 128 8.54 14.60 -12.73
N LEU A 129 9.82 14.88 -12.94
CA LEU A 129 10.74 15.42 -11.93
C LEU A 129 10.36 16.85 -11.49
N ARG A 130 9.43 17.51 -12.20
CA ARG A 130 8.80 18.77 -11.78
C ARG A 130 7.83 18.60 -10.60
N PHE A 131 7.47 17.36 -10.25
CA PHE A 131 6.40 17.03 -9.30
C PHE A 131 6.93 16.29 -8.06
N PRO A 132 7.58 16.99 -7.11
CA PRO A 132 8.21 16.35 -5.94
C PRO A 132 7.22 15.58 -5.06
N HIS A 133 5.96 16.06 -4.95
CA HIS A 133 4.92 15.44 -4.12
C HIS A 133 4.06 14.40 -4.88
N LEU A 134 4.60 13.80 -5.94
CA LEU A 134 3.92 12.76 -6.72
C LEU A 134 3.92 11.43 -5.95
N LYS A 135 2.79 11.13 -5.29
CA LYS A 135 2.62 9.94 -4.44
C LYS A 135 2.12 8.71 -5.18
N SER A 136 1.40 8.90 -6.28
CA SER A 136 0.81 7.80 -7.04
C SER A 136 1.04 7.97 -8.54
N LEU A 137 1.55 6.95 -9.22
CA LEU A 137 1.86 7.00 -10.64
C LEU A 137 1.43 5.71 -11.33
N ARG A 138 0.71 5.85 -12.45
CA ARG A 138 0.51 4.78 -13.42
C ARG A 138 1.08 5.19 -14.77
N LEU A 139 1.89 4.33 -15.38
CA LEU A 139 2.49 4.56 -16.69
C LEU A 139 1.66 3.99 -17.87
N PRO A 140 1.82 4.52 -19.10
CA PRO A 140 1.27 3.89 -20.29
C PRO A 140 2.02 2.61 -20.67
N ALA A 141 1.29 1.65 -21.25
CA ALA A 141 1.79 0.32 -21.64
C ALA A 141 3.01 0.33 -22.59
N SER A 142 3.29 1.45 -23.26
CA SER A 142 4.43 1.62 -24.16
C SER A 142 5.77 1.91 -23.47
N MET A 143 5.79 2.14 -22.14
CA MET A 143 7.02 2.42 -21.39
C MET A 143 7.84 1.16 -21.15
N GLY A 144 9.17 1.29 -21.14
CA GLY A 144 10.13 0.21 -20.89
C GLY A 144 11.01 0.44 -19.67
N ASP A 145 12.15 -0.27 -19.60
CA ASP A 145 13.10 -0.13 -18.48
C ASP A 145 13.76 1.26 -18.40
N GLU A 146 13.80 2.03 -19.49
CA GLU A 146 14.35 3.39 -19.51
C GLU A 146 13.52 4.33 -18.62
N ALA A 147 12.18 4.25 -18.68
CA ALA A 147 11.27 4.95 -17.78
C ALA A 147 11.61 4.76 -16.28
N ILE A 148 12.06 3.56 -15.90
CA ILE A 148 12.34 3.21 -14.51
C ILE A 148 13.56 3.98 -13.95
N ALA A 149 14.48 4.43 -14.82
CA ALA A 149 15.59 5.29 -14.41
C ALA A 149 15.13 6.65 -13.88
N THR A 150 14.01 7.18 -14.40
CA THR A 150 13.43 8.45 -13.97
C THR A 150 12.38 8.26 -12.87
N VAL A 151 11.57 7.20 -12.92
CA VAL A 151 10.63 6.86 -11.83
C VAL A 151 11.35 6.62 -10.51
N ALA A 152 12.52 5.97 -10.52
CA ALA A 152 13.32 5.73 -9.32
C ALA A 152 13.93 7.00 -8.68
N ARG A 153 13.72 8.19 -9.28
CA ARG A 153 14.10 9.50 -8.73
C ARG A 153 12.92 10.26 -8.09
N LEU A 154 11.72 9.68 -8.11
CA LEU A 154 10.53 10.22 -7.45
C LEU A 154 10.52 9.73 -5.99
N GLU A 155 11.38 10.32 -5.15
CA GLU A 155 11.68 9.80 -3.80
C GLU A 155 10.46 9.72 -2.86
N GLU A 156 9.43 10.55 -3.07
CA GLU A 156 8.18 10.50 -2.31
C GLU A 156 7.20 9.39 -2.77
N LEU A 157 7.44 8.68 -3.87
CA LEU A 157 6.46 7.81 -4.53
C LEU A 157 6.02 6.62 -3.68
N GLU A 158 4.71 6.51 -3.40
CA GLU A 158 4.12 5.47 -2.57
C GLU A 158 3.43 4.37 -3.38
N HIS A 159 2.88 4.69 -4.55
CA HIS A 159 2.08 3.76 -5.35
C HIS A 159 2.51 3.82 -6.82
N LEU A 160 3.01 2.71 -7.34
CA LEU A 160 3.49 2.59 -8.72
C LEU A 160 2.79 1.42 -9.44
N ASP A 161 2.12 1.74 -10.56
CA ASP A 161 1.52 0.76 -11.46
C ASP A 161 2.18 0.77 -12.83
N LEU A 162 2.78 -0.38 -13.16
CA LEU A 162 3.49 -0.70 -14.40
C LEU A 162 2.81 -1.89 -15.12
N SER A 163 1.57 -2.23 -14.76
CA SER A 163 0.89 -3.40 -15.31
C SER A 163 0.67 -3.28 -16.82
N GLY A 164 1.06 -4.31 -17.57
CA GLY A 164 1.02 -4.34 -19.03
C GLY A 164 2.02 -3.41 -19.72
N THR A 165 3.03 -2.89 -19.01
CA THR A 165 4.16 -2.16 -19.61
C THR A 165 5.22 -3.11 -20.18
N SER A 166 6.13 -2.57 -20.99
CA SER A 166 7.28 -3.31 -21.54
C SER A 166 8.49 -3.36 -20.58
N VAL A 167 8.27 -3.12 -19.28
CA VAL A 167 9.30 -3.20 -18.23
C VAL A 167 9.73 -4.66 -18.01
N THR A 168 11.01 -4.87 -17.70
CA THR A 168 11.60 -6.18 -17.43
C THR A 168 12.28 -6.21 -16.07
N SER A 169 12.93 -7.33 -15.74
CA SER A 169 13.80 -7.46 -14.57
C SER A 169 14.95 -6.44 -14.51
N LEU A 170 15.33 -5.81 -15.63
CA LEU A 170 16.44 -4.84 -15.69
C LEU A 170 16.11 -3.52 -14.96
N GLY A 171 14.87 -3.03 -15.04
CA GLY A 171 14.45 -1.81 -14.34
C GLY A 171 14.29 -1.99 -12.83
N LEU A 172 13.77 -3.14 -12.39
CA LEU A 172 13.26 -3.33 -11.01
C LEU A 172 14.27 -3.05 -9.90
N GLY A 173 15.56 -3.34 -10.12
CA GLY A 173 16.59 -3.08 -9.11
C GLY A 173 16.74 -1.61 -8.70
N LYS A 174 16.26 -0.68 -9.52
CA LYS A 174 16.20 0.76 -9.15
C LYS A 174 15.01 1.10 -8.26
N LEU A 175 13.91 0.35 -8.34
CA LEU A 175 12.70 0.60 -7.55
C LEU A 175 12.90 0.23 -6.07
N GLY A 176 13.79 -0.71 -5.77
CA GLY A 176 14.14 -1.09 -4.40
C GLY A 176 14.73 0.03 -3.54
N GLN A 177 15.19 1.14 -4.15
CA GLN A 177 15.69 2.31 -3.43
C GLN A 177 14.58 3.26 -2.96
N LEU A 178 13.35 3.14 -3.48
CA LEU A 178 12.23 4.02 -3.13
C LEU A 178 11.68 3.68 -1.73
N GLN A 179 12.17 4.39 -0.71
CA GLN A 179 11.89 4.06 0.69
C GLN A 179 10.41 4.22 1.09
N GLU A 180 9.63 5.02 0.36
CA GLU A 180 8.19 5.21 0.59
C GLU A 180 7.28 4.25 -0.21
N LEU A 181 7.83 3.40 -1.08
CA LEU A 181 7.03 2.59 -2.02
C LEU A 181 6.21 1.51 -1.28
N LYS A 182 4.89 1.73 -1.17
CA LYS A 182 3.92 0.90 -0.44
C LYS A 182 3.19 -0.10 -1.34
N SER A 183 2.98 0.21 -2.62
CA SER A 183 2.45 -0.75 -3.60
C SER A 183 3.16 -0.70 -4.94
N LEU A 184 3.55 -1.87 -5.45
CA LEU A 184 4.13 -2.05 -6.78
C LEU A 184 3.29 -3.06 -7.57
N MET A 185 2.86 -2.69 -8.77
CA MET A 185 2.07 -3.55 -9.66
C MET A 185 2.80 -3.79 -10.98
N LEU A 186 3.03 -5.06 -11.27
CA LEU A 186 3.84 -5.60 -12.37
C LEU A 186 3.06 -6.68 -13.14
N ALA A 187 1.73 -6.65 -13.12
CA ALA A 187 0.95 -7.67 -13.81
C ALA A 187 1.17 -7.60 -15.33
N ASP A 188 1.28 -8.75 -16.00
CA ASP A 188 1.58 -8.84 -17.45
C ASP A 188 2.91 -8.16 -17.91
N THR A 189 3.92 -7.97 -17.04
CA THR A 189 5.25 -7.44 -17.43
C THR A 189 6.28 -8.55 -17.74
N GLY A 190 7.45 -8.16 -18.25
CA GLY A 190 8.60 -9.04 -18.49
C GLY A 190 9.40 -9.42 -17.23
N THR A 191 8.80 -9.40 -16.04
CA THR A 191 9.47 -9.68 -14.77
C THR A 191 9.77 -11.17 -14.58
N THR A 192 10.98 -11.48 -14.10
CA THR A 192 11.49 -12.82 -13.75
C THR A 192 11.92 -12.87 -12.28
N ASP A 193 12.30 -14.06 -11.81
CA ASP A 193 12.91 -14.27 -10.48
C ASP A 193 14.13 -13.36 -10.22
N ASP A 194 14.95 -13.06 -11.25
CA ASP A 194 16.09 -12.14 -11.13
C ASP A 194 15.64 -10.70 -10.83
N GLY A 195 14.50 -10.27 -11.39
CA GLY A 195 13.94 -8.94 -11.17
C GLY A 195 13.34 -8.80 -9.77
N VAL A 196 12.72 -9.87 -9.27
CA VAL A 196 12.29 -10.00 -7.88
C VAL A 196 13.49 -9.97 -6.93
N ALA A 197 14.60 -10.64 -7.27
CA ALA A 197 15.83 -10.58 -6.48
C ALA A 197 16.51 -9.21 -6.52
N ALA A 198 16.48 -8.53 -7.67
CA ALA A 198 17.02 -7.18 -7.82
C ALA A 198 16.23 -6.12 -7.03
N LEU A 199 14.91 -6.28 -6.91
CA LEU A 199 14.03 -5.40 -6.11
C LEU A 199 14.44 -5.38 -4.62
N GLY A 200 15.05 -6.44 -4.11
CA GLY A 200 15.49 -6.55 -2.72
C GLY A 200 14.33 -6.60 -1.74
N SER A 201 14.45 -5.86 -0.63
CA SER A 201 13.48 -5.84 0.48
C SER A 201 13.08 -4.39 0.81
N PRO A 202 12.19 -3.74 0.03
CA PRO A 202 11.85 -2.32 0.23
C PRO A 202 10.98 -2.16 1.48
N ALA A 203 11.48 -1.44 2.50
CA ALA A 203 10.90 -1.43 3.86
C ALA A 203 9.44 -0.93 3.95
N ALA A 204 8.98 -0.14 2.97
CA ALA A 204 7.59 0.31 2.89
C ALA A 204 6.65 -0.65 2.14
N LEU A 205 7.15 -1.64 1.40
CA LEU A 205 6.31 -2.43 0.47
C LEU A 205 5.28 -3.29 1.23
N ARG A 206 4.00 -3.00 1.01
CA ARG A 206 2.85 -3.72 1.60
C ARG A 206 2.02 -4.48 0.56
N LEU A 207 2.04 -4.05 -0.70
CA LEU A 207 1.37 -4.75 -1.81
C LEU A 207 2.33 -4.99 -2.97
N LEU A 208 2.34 -6.22 -3.47
CA LEU A 208 3.04 -6.61 -4.69
C LEU A 208 2.12 -7.45 -5.59
N ASP A 209 1.85 -6.95 -6.80
CA ASP A 209 1.16 -7.70 -7.85
C ASP A 209 2.16 -8.14 -8.92
N LEU A 210 2.35 -9.45 -9.07
CA LEU A 210 3.21 -10.11 -10.05
C LEU A 210 2.39 -10.98 -11.01
N ALA A 211 1.07 -10.80 -11.09
CA ALA A 211 0.19 -11.71 -11.82
C ALA A 211 0.56 -11.83 -13.31
N ARG A 212 0.70 -13.06 -13.80
CA ARG A 212 1.08 -13.42 -15.18
C ARG A 212 2.50 -12.98 -15.59
N THR A 213 3.39 -12.74 -14.62
CA THR A 213 4.84 -12.61 -14.85
C THR A 213 5.52 -13.98 -14.95
N MET A 214 6.83 -14.00 -15.25
CA MET A 214 7.66 -15.21 -15.34
C MET A 214 8.30 -15.60 -13.99
N VAL A 215 7.66 -15.25 -12.87
CA VAL A 215 8.12 -15.62 -11.52
C VAL A 215 7.80 -17.09 -11.24
N SER A 216 8.72 -17.76 -10.55
CA SER A 216 8.62 -19.15 -10.11
C SER A 216 8.78 -19.28 -8.58
N ASP A 217 8.76 -20.51 -8.08
CA ASP A 217 9.11 -20.82 -6.67
C ASP A 217 10.46 -20.23 -6.23
N GLN A 218 11.39 -19.95 -7.16
CA GLN A 218 12.69 -19.35 -6.83
C GLN A 218 12.58 -17.85 -6.55
N GLY A 219 11.75 -17.10 -7.28
CA GLY A 219 11.44 -15.71 -6.96
C GLY A 219 10.59 -15.62 -5.69
N VAL A 220 9.63 -16.53 -5.50
CA VAL A 220 8.79 -16.58 -4.29
C VAL A 220 9.62 -16.84 -3.01
N LYS A 221 10.68 -17.66 -3.08
CA LYS A 221 11.65 -17.80 -1.98
C LYS A 221 12.39 -16.51 -1.65
N THR A 222 12.61 -15.63 -2.63
CA THR A 222 13.22 -14.31 -2.40
C THR A 222 12.20 -13.32 -1.82
N LEU A 223 10.94 -13.38 -2.24
CA LEU A 223 9.84 -12.59 -1.65
C LEU A 223 9.61 -12.88 -0.16
N ALA A 224 9.97 -14.06 0.33
CA ALA A 224 9.93 -14.38 1.76
C ALA A 224 10.84 -13.49 2.63
N SER A 225 11.76 -12.72 2.02
CA SER A 225 12.55 -11.69 2.72
C SER A 225 11.82 -10.35 2.90
N ILE A 226 10.67 -10.14 2.25
CA ILE A 226 9.84 -8.94 2.35
C ILE A 226 8.72 -9.20 3.37
N ASP A 227 9.12 -9.32 4.64
CA ASP A 227 8.24 -9.65 5.78
C ASP A 227 7.08 -8.66 5.97
N THR A 228 7.19 -7.46 5.41
CA THR A 228 6.17 -6.41 5.39
C THR A 228 4.99 -6.66 4.42
N LEU A 229 5.02 -7.67 3.55
CA LEU A 229 3.95 -7.88 2.57
C LEU A 229 2.60 -8.24 3.21
N GLY A 230 1.62 -7.33 3.05
CA GLY A 230 0.22 -7.52 3.44
C GLY A 230 -0.67 -8.02 2.29
N SER A 231 -0.24 -7.88 1.03
CA SER A 231 -0.96 -8.36 -0.16
C SER A 231 0.00 -8.84 -1.25
N LEU A 232 -0.19 -10.05 -1.74
CA LEU A 232 0.63 -10.67 -2.79
C LEU A 232 -0.22 -11.36 -3.85
N ASP A 233 -0.08 -10.96 -5.11
CA ASP A 233 -0.70 -11.63 -6.26
C ASP A 233 0.37 -12.34 -7.10
N LEU A 234 0.24 -13.66 -7.21
CA LEU A 234 1.09 -14.56 -8.00
C LEU A 234 0.25 -15.29 -9.08
N SER A 235 -0.95 -14.78 -9.40
CA SER A 235 -1.89 -15.54 -10.24
C SER A 235 -1.41 -15.69 -11.68
N GLY A 236 -1.35 -16.94 -12.15
CA GLY A 236 -0.76 -17.29 -13.45
C GLY A 236 0.77 -17.34 -13.49
N CYS A 237 1.46 -17.24 -12.35
CA CYS A 237 2.91 -17.48 -12.25
C CYS A 237 3.25 -18.97 -12.20
N ALA A 238 4.53 -19.32 -12.39
CA ALA A 238 5.04 -20.70 -12.37
C ALA A 238 5.28 -21.22 -10.94
N VAL A 239 4.27 -21.09 -10.07
CA VAL A 239 4.34 -21.40 -8.64
C VAL A 239 3.72 -22.77 -8.33
N THR A 240 4.35 -23.50 -7.43
CA THR A 240 3.95 -24.81 -6.89
C THR A 240 3.85 -24.76 -5.37
N ASP A 241 3.59 -25.91 -4.74
CA ASP A 241 3.60 -26.06 -3.29
C ASP A 241 4.96 -25.66 -2.66
N GLU A 242 6.05 -25.78 -3.40
CA GLU A 242 7.41 -25.41 -2.95
C GLU A 242 7.58 -23.89 -2.76
N GLY A 243 6.97 -23.07 -3.63
CA GLY A 243 6.91 -21.62 -3.45
C GLY A 243 5.97 -21.22 -2.32
N VAL A 244 4.80 -21.86 -2.23
CA VAL A 244 3.82 -21.57 -1.17
C VAL A 244 4.36 -21.89 0.24
N LYS A 245 5.14 -22.97 0.38
CA LYS A 245 5.87 -23.29 1.63
C LYS A 245 6.90 -22.23 2.01
N ALA A 246 7.50 -21.53 1.05
CA ALA A 246 8.50 -20.50 1.33
C ALA A 246 7.92 -19.21 1.94
N ILE A 247 6.66 -18.90 1.67
CA ILE A 247 5.96 -17.71 2.21
C ILE A 247 5.13 -17.98 3.47
N GLN A 248 5.27 -19.17 4.08
CA GLN A 248 4.58 -19.53 5.34
C GLN A 248 4.90 -18.57 6.51
N ASP A 249 6.02 -17.85 6.44
CA ASP A 249 6.52 -16.97 7.51
C ASP A 249 6.24 -15.47 7.25
N LEU A 250 5.54 -15.13 6.15
CA LEU A 250 5.01 -13.78 5.90
C LEU A 250 3.77 -13.49 6.77
N HIS A 251 3.95 -13.45 8.09
CA HIS A 251 2.85 -13.42 9.07
C HIS A 251 1.90 -12.21 8.96
N ASP A 252 2.33 -11.13 8.29
CA ASP A 252 1.54 -9.93 8.03
C ASP A 252 0.62 -10.01 6.78
N LEU A 253 0.71 -11.09 6.01
CA LEU A 253 -0.03 -11.28 4.76
C LEU A 253 -1.54 -11.46 5.00
N GLU A 254 -2.33 -10.51 4.49
CA GLU A 254 -3.80 -10.49 4.58
C GLU A 254 -4.47 -11.00 3.30
N ILE A 255 -3.84 -10.81 2.14
CA ILE A 255 -4.37 -11.18 0.82
C ILE A 255 -3.32 -11.98 0.04
N LEU A 256 -3.69 -13.18 -0.42
CA LEU A 256 -2.86 -14.02 -1.28
C LEU A 256 -3.66 -14.55 -2.46
N ASN A 257 -3.17 -14.33 -3.68
CA ASN A 257 -3.76 -14.89 -4.90
C ASN A 257 -2.80 -15.85 -5.61
N LEU A 258 -3.17 -17.13 -5.62
CA LEU A 258 -2.48 -18.24 -6.28
C LEU A 258 -3.32 -18.81 -7.44
N SER A 259 -4.35 -18.10 -7.90
CA SER A 259 -5.22 -18.59 -8.98
C SER A 259 -4.42 -18.89 -10.25
N ARG A 260 -4.74 -19.97 -10.97
CA ARG A 260 -4.04 -20.41 -12.20
C ARG A 260 -2.56 -20.78 -12.01
N THR A 261 -2.17 -21.18 -10.81
CA THR A 261 -0.84 -21.77 -10.51
C THR A 261 -0.94 -23.30 -10.40
N SER A 262 0.20 -23.98 -10.25
CA SER A 262 0.26 -25.44 -10.10
C SER A 262 0.08 -25.92 -8.65
N VAL A 263 -0.25 -25.01 -7.74
CA VAL A 263 -0.45 -25.29 -6.30
C VAL A 263 -1.55 -26.33 -6.05
N ALA A 264 -1.36 -27.14 -5.02
CA ALA A 264 -2.24 -28.23 -4.62
C ALA A 264 -2.60 -28.16 -3.12
N ASP A 265 -3.29 -29.22 -2.69
CA ASP A 265 -3.78 -29.47 -1.34
C ASP A 265 -2.73 -29.30 -0.22
N ASP A 266 -1.46 -29.69 -0.46
CA ASP A 266 -0.42 -29.66 0.57
C ASP A 266 0.29 -28.31 0.66
N GLY A 267 0.46 -27.61 -0.47
CA GLY A 267 0.97 -26.23 -0.51
C GLY A 267 0.09 -25.29 0.30
N ILE A 268 -1.23 -25.28 0.07
CA ILE A 268 -2.12 -24.39 0.81
C ILE A 268 -2.15 -24.73 2.32
N VAL A 269 -1.93 -25.97 2.71
CA VAL A 269 -1.87 -26.35 4.14
C VAL A 269 -0.66 -25.75 4.85
N ALA A 270 0.42 -25.42 4.14
CA ALA A 270 1.56 -24.68 4.70
C ALA A 270 1.17 -23.26 5.16
N LEU A 271 0.21 -22.61 4.48
CA LEU A 271 -0.31 -21.28 4.83
C LEU A 271 -1.03 -21.22 6.20
N SER A 272 -1.20 -22.36 6.88
CA SER A 272 -1.90 -22.43 8.17
C SER A 272 -1.21 -21.67 9.32
N SER A 273 0.02 -21.20 9.13
CA SER A 273 0.71 -20.23 9.98
C SER A 273 0.18 -18.79 9.85
N LEU A 274 -0.36 -18.40 8.69
CA LEU A 274 -0.70 -17.02 8.33
C LEU A 274 -2.00 -16.56 9.00
N LYS A 275 -1.93 -16.23 10.30
CA LYS A 275 -3.12 -15.89 11.11
C LYS A 275 -3.82 -14.58 10.71
N ARG A 276 -3.13 -13.69 9.99
CA ARG A 276 -3.70 -12.45 9.42
C ARG A 276 -4.37 -12.63 8.06
N LEU A 277 -4.25 -13.80 7.43
CA LEU A 277 -4.84 -14.06 6.12
C LEU A 277 -6.37 -13.92 6.18
N GLN A 278 -6.90 -13.04 5.34
CA GLN A 278 -8.32 -12.72 5.19
C GLN A 278 -8.87 -13.19 3.84
N TRP A 279 -8.05 -13.21 2.79
CA TRP A 279 -8.42 -13.66 1.46
C TRP A 279 -7.35 -14.57 0.85
N LEU A 280 -7.74 -15.79 0.51
CA LEU A 280 -6.96 -16.72 -0.30
C LEU A 280 -7.71 -17.05 -1.58
N LYS A 281 -7.12 -16.80 -2.75
CA LYS A 281 -7.71 -17.12 -4.05
C LYS A 281 -6.93 -18.25 -4.72
N VAL A 282 -7.58 -19.37 -5.00
CA VAL A 282 -6.97 -20.61 -5.54
C VAL A 282 -7.74 -21.15 -6.76
N TYR A 283 -8.45 -20.27 -7.47
CA TYR A 283 -9.24 -20.62 -8.65
C TYR A 283 -8.38 -21.17 -9.79
N ARG A 284 -8.77 -22.31 -10.36
CA ARG A 284 -7.99 -23.08 -11.36
C ARG A 284 -6.59 -23.47 -10.88
N THR A 285 -6.51 -24.05 -9.69
CA THR A 285 -5.31 -24.75 -9.17
C THR A 285 -5.62 -26.24 -9.04
N SER A 286 -4.69 -27.03 -8.48
CA SER A 286 -4.89 -28.44 -8.12
C SER A 286 -5.45 -28.62 -6.70
N VAL A 287 -5.83 -27.54 -6.01
CA VAL A 287 -6.50 -27.57 -4.70
C VAL A 287 -7.86 -28.25 -4.81
N THR A 288 -8.21 -29.07 -3.82
CA THR A 288 -9.53 -29.71 -3.69
C THR A 288 -10.34 -29.09 -2.55
N THR A 289 -11.65 -29.34 -2.52
CA THR A 289 -12.52 -28.96 -1.40
C THR A 289 -12.00 -29.54 -0.07
N SER A 290 -11.49 -30.77 -0.08
CA SER A 290 -10.84 -31.40 1.07
C SER A 290 -9.58 -30.66 1.54
N GLY A 291 -8.84 -30.02 0.64
CA GLY A 291 -7.70 -29.15 0.97
C GLY A 291 -8.16 -27.86 1.64
N VAL A 292 -9.17 -27.21 1.06
CA VAL A 292 -9.82 -26.01 1.61
C VAL A 292 -10.34 -26.28 3.04
N GLU A 293 -11.03 -27.40 3.27
CA GLU A 293 -11.50 -27.81 4.60
C GLU A 293 -10.37 -28.02 5.60
N ARG A 294 -9.28 -28.69 5.21
CA ARG A 294 -8.08 -28.91 6.06
C ARG A 294 -7.34 -27.62 6.41
N LEU A 295 -7.45 -26.58 5.59
CA LEU A 295 -6.87 -25.26 5.86
C LEU A 295 -7.80 -24.35 6.66
N ALA A 296 -9.09 -24.31 6.32
CA ALA A 296 -10.09 -23.46 6.96
C ALA A 296 -10.17 -23.73 8.48
N GLY A 297 -10.06 -24.98 8.91
CA GLY A 297 -9.98 -25.36 10.32
C GLY A 297 -8.70 -24.96 11.06
N LYS A 298 -7.76 -24.25 10.41
CA LYS A 298 -6.48 -23.80 11.00
C LYS A 298 -6.24 -22.28 10.90
N LEU A 299 -6.89 -21.59 9.96
CA LEU A 299 -6.80 -20.14 9.78
C LEU A 299 -7.68 -19.41 10.82
N SER A 300 -7.77 -18.08 10.71
CA SER A 300 -8.79 -17.34 11.45
C SER A 300 -10.18 -17.63 10.87
N ASN A 301 -11.23 -17.58 11.70
CA ASN A 301 -12.62 -17.81 11.30
C ASN A 301 -13.17 -16.80 10.25
N HIS A 302 -12.35 -15.83 9.82
CA HIS A 302 -12.71 -14.78 8.87
C HIS A 302 -11.93 -14.90 7.54
N CYS A 303 -11.04 -15.88 7.39
CA CYS A 303 -10.36 -16.08 6.10
C CYS A 303 -11.34 -16.64 5.06
N ARG A 304 -11.65 -15.82 4.05
CA ARG A 304 -12.36 -16.24 2.85
C ARG A 304 -11.40 -16.98 1.91
N ILE A 305 -11.82 -18.17 1.47
CA ILE A 305 -11.10 -18.95 0.45
C ILE A 305 -11.99 -19.01 -0.80
N ASP A 306 -11.55 -18.36 -1.89
CA ASP A 306 -12.19 -18.43 -3.20
C ASP A 306 -11.54 -19.57 -4.02
N HIS A 307 -12.31 -20.61 -4.33
CA HIS A 307 -11.88 -21.87 -4.97
C HIS A 307 -12.59 -22.10 -6.31
#